data_AF-A0A0J6UBH5-F1
#
_entry.id   AF-A0A0J6UBH5-F1
#
_cell.length_a   1.000
_cell.length_b   1.000
_cell.length_c   1.000
_cell.angle_alpha   90.00
_cell.angle_beta   90.00
_cell.angle_gamma   90.00
#
_symmetry.space_group_name_H-M   'P 1'
#
loop_
_entity.id
_entity.type
_entity.pdbx_description
1 polymer ?
#
loop_
_entity_poly.entity_id
_entity_poly.type
_entity_poly.pdbx_seq_one_letter_code
_entity_poly.pdbx_strand_id
1 'polypeptide(L)'
;MADLFKPVALTGNAVVDSLIIGGAWNAATLTYGFKAQDIDANGIDDFDEGDWKAFYKEIYDSVSNFAAVDFVEGTVEQAQLIQRLDVGGGGESGTPSPGVTSLETAVGINPDSVKGAADVVRLGTYSETWIHEIGHSLGLGHPHDGENGKLPGVVKPGDFGTGNLNSQIYTVMGYTFAFWGEDNPFT
;
A
#
# COMPACT_ATOMS: atom_id res chain seq x y z
N MET A 1 -12.19 -16.18 17.48
CA MET A 1 -11.72 -15.90 16.11
C MET A 1 -10.28 -16.38 16.00
N ALA A 2 -9.87 -16.86 14.82
CA ALA A 2 -8.45 -17.16 14.60
C ALA A 2 -7.65 -15.86 14.71
N ASP A 3 -6.46 -15.92 15.28
CA ASP A 3 -5.54 -14.78 15.29
C ASP A 3 -5.01 -14.56 13.87
N LEU A 4 -5.42 -13.45 13.26
CA LEU A 4 -5.03 -13.04 11.91
C LEU A 4 -3.73 -12.24 11.89
N PHE A 5 -3.09 -12.03 13.05
CA PHE A 5 -1.81 -11.38 13.15
C PHE A 5 -0.69 -12.40 13.40
N LYS A 6 0.44 -12.24 12.72
CA LYS A 6 1.70 -12.93 13.06
C LYS A 6 2.83 -11.93 13.19
N PRO A 7 3.62 -11.96 14.28
CA PRO A 7 4.86 -11.20 14.36
C PRO A 7 5.83 -11.59 13.24
N VAL A 8 6.55 -10.62 12.69
CA VAL A 8 7.59 -10.85 11.69
C VAL A 8 8.95 -10.59 12.33
N ALA A 9 9.85 -11.56 12.20
CA ALA A 9 11.22 -11.42 12.68
C ALA A 9 12.04 -10.52 11.75
N LEU A 10 12.98 -9.76 12.34
CA LEU A 10 13.93 -8.96 11.56
C LEU A 10 14.89 -9.86 10.77
N THR A 11 15.23 -9.39 9.58
CA THR A 11 16.09 -10.07 8.60
C THR A 11 17.57 -9.83 8.86
N GLY A 12 17.91 -8.75 9.59
CA GLY A 12 19.27 -8.25 9.75
C GLY A 12 19.71 -7.30 8.64
N ASN A 13 18.88 -7.08 7.62
CA ASN A 13 19.10 -6.06 6.60
C ASN A 13 18.36 -4.78 6.98
N ALA A 14 19.09 -3.73 7.33
CA ALA A 14 18.53 -2.46 7.78
C ALA A 14 17.57 -1.79 6.78
N VAL A 15 17.71 -2.06 5.46
CA VAL A 15 16.78 -1.54 4.45
C VAL A 15 15.43 -2.23 4.56
N VAL A 16 15.43 -3.56 4.60
CA VAL A 16 14.20 -4.36 4.71
C VAL A 16 13.56 -4.17 6.09
N ASP A 17 14.37 -4.25 7.14
CA ASP A 17 13.91 -4.16 8.52
C ASP A 17 13.30 -2.79 8.85
N SER A 18 13.75 -1.72 8.16
CA SER A 18 13.14 -0.39 8.31
C SER A 18 11.70 -0.28 7.81
N LEU A 19 11.26 -1.22 6.98
CA LEU A 19 9.90 -1.29 6.45
C LEU A 19 9.02 -2.23 7.27
N ILE A 20 9.57 -3.04 8.18
CA ILE A 20 8.79 -3.95 9.01
C ILE A 20 8.28 -3.17 10.24
N ILE A 21 6.98 -3.19 10.51
CA ILE A 21 6.33 -2.46 11.62
C ILE A 21 5.70 -3.39 12.69
N GLY A 22 6.18 -4.63 12.76
CA GLY A 22 5.88 -5.53 13.89
C GLY A 22 5.09 -6.78 13.55
N GLY A 23 4.41 -6.85 12.40
CA GLY A 23 3.82 -8.10 11.94
C GLY A 23 3.08 -8.04 10.61
N ALA A 24 2.53 -9.18 10.22
CA ALA A 24 1.83 -9.38 8.95
C ALA A 24 0.55 -10.19 9.19
N TRP A 25 -0.24 -10.35 8.13
CA TRP A 25 -1.37 -11.26 8.17
C TRP A 25 -0.94 -12.72 8.36
N ASN A 26 -1.62 -13.42 9.27
CA ASN A 26 -1.49 -14.85 9.51
C ASN A 26 -2.44 -15.66 8.61
N ALA A 27 -2.37 -15.40 7.31
CA ALA A 27 -3.15 -16.09 6.29
C ALA A 27 -2.30 -16.28 5.03
N ALA A 28 -2.54 -17.37 4.31
CA ALA A 28 -1.97 -17.59 2.98
C ALA A 28 -2.86 -16.99 1.88
N THR A 29 -4.13 -16.71 2.18
CA THR A 29 -5.08 -16.08 1.27
C THR A 29 -5.82 -14.97 2.01
N LEU A 30 -5.87 -13.78 1.42
CA LEU A 30 -6.61 -12.63 1.94
C LEU A 30 -7.80 -12.33 1.06
N THR A 31 -8.95 -12.06 1.68
CA THR A 31 -10.13 -11.56 0.96
C THR A 31 -10.05 -10.03 0.88
N TYR A 32 -10.18 -9.48 -0.31
CA TYR A 32 -10.36 -8.04 -0.51
C TYR A 32 -11.78 -7.73 -0.97
N GLY A 33 -12.27 -6.54 -0.65
CA GLY A 33 -13.61 -6.10 -1.02
C GLY A 33 -13.64 -4.59 -1.26
N PHE A 34 -14.65 -4.14 -1.98
CA PHE A 34 -14.81 -2.75 -2.41
C PHE A 34 -15.98 -2.11 -1.66
N LYS A 35 -15.71 -1.01 -0.98
CA LYS A 35 -16.74 -0.26 -0.24
C LYS A 35 -17.69 0.40 -1.24
N ALA A 36 -18.98 0.20 -1.05
CA ALA A 36 -19.98 0.82 -1.91
C ALA A 36 -20.01 2.33 -1.70
N GLN A 37 -19.79 3.09 -2.78
CA GLN A 37 -19.68 4.55 -2.78
C GLN A 37 -20.26 5.13 -4.08
N ASP A 38 -20.58 6.42 -4.10
CA ASP A 38 -21.07 7.15 -5.29
C ASP A 38 -20.62 8.61 -5.13
N ILE A 39 -19.32 8.85 -5.33
CA ILE A 39 -18.65 10.13 -5.07
C ILE A 39 -19.19 11.24 -5.97
N ASP A 40 -19.43 10.95 -7.26
CA ASP A 40 -19.91 11.94 -8.22
C ASP A 40 -21.44 11.97 -8.37
N ALA A 41 -22.15 11.18 -7.55
CA ALA A 41 -23.60 11.15 -7.39
C ALA A 41 -24.35 10.79 -8.69
N ASN A 42 -23.79 9.91 -9.50
CA ASN A 42 -24.37 9.47 -10.77
C ASN A 42 -25.27 8.22 -10.64
N GLY A 43 -25.31 7.59 -9.44
CA GLY A 43 -26.11 6.42 -9.14
C GLY A 43 -25.47 5.07 -9.51
N ILE A 44 -24.18 5.07 -9.86
CA ILE A 44 -23.34 3.89 -10.09
C ILE A 44 -22.39 3.77 -8.90
N ASP A 45 -22.07 2.55 -8.49
CA ASP A 45 -21.06 2.34 -7.45
C ASP A 45 -19.68 2.75 -8.00
N ASP A 46 -18.91 3.54 -7.26
CA ASP A 46 -17.62 4.09 -7.69
C ASP A 46 -16.69 3.01 -8.26
N PHE A 47 -16.65 1.82 -7.67
CA PHE A 47 -15.80 0.72 -8.15
C PHE A 47 -16.35 -0.02 -9.38
N ASP A 48 -17.62 0.20 -9.74
CA ASP A 48 -18.22 -0.24 -10.99
C ASP A 48 -18.05 0.81 -12.12
N GLU A 49 -17.49 1.97 -11.81
CA GLU A 49 -17.14 2.99 -12.80
C GLU A 49 -15.74 2.79 -13.38
N GLY A 50 -15.67 2.68 -14.71
CA GLY A 50 -14.40 2.45 -15.37
C GLY A 50 -13.88 1.05 -15.08
N ASP A 51 -12.62 0.94 -14.66
CA ASP A 51 -11.97 -0.36 -14.53
C ASP A 51 -11.31 -0.63 -13.16
N TRP A 52 -11.67 0.15 -12.14
CA TRP A 52 -11.05 0.08 -10.81
C TRP A 52 -10.85 -1.34 -10.29
N LYS A 53 -11.86 -2.21 -10.36
CA LYS A 53 -11.74 -3.61 -9.92
C LYS A 53 -10.62 -4.38 -10.64
N ALA A 54 -10.48 -4.20 -11.95
CA ALA A 54 -9.40 -4.80 -12.72
C ALA A 54 -8.04 -4.23 -12.32
N PHE A 55 -7.95 -2.91 -12.10
CA PHE A 55 -6.72 -2.25 -11.65
C PHE A 55 -6.24 -2.78 -10.29
N TYR A 56 -7.12 -2.87 -9.29
CA TYR A 56 -6.78 -3.45 -7.99
C TYR A 56 -6.41 -4.93 -8.11
N LYS A 57 -7.14 -5.70 -8.91
CA LYS A 57 -6.81 -7.10 -9.16
C LYS A 57 -5.39 -7.27 -9.73
N GLU A 58 -4.98 -6.42 -10.67
CA GLU A 58 -3.63 -6.46 -11.24
C GLU A 58 -2.55 -6.17 -10.19
N ILE A 59 -2.79 -5.26 -9.26
CA ILE A 59 -1.87 -5.01 -8.14
C ILE A 59 -1.75 -6.26 -7.27
N TYR A 60 -2.88 -6.86 -6.87
CA TYR A 60 -2.87 -8.07 -6.05
C TYR A 60 -2.24 -9.27 -6.75
N ASP A 61 -2.50 -9.45 -8.05
CA ASP A 61 -1.87 -10.49 -8.86
C ASP A 61 -0.35 -10.26 -8.94
N SER A 62 0.09 -9.00 -9.09
CA SER A 62 1.51 -8.63 -9.05
C SER A 62 2.17 -8.97 -7.72
N VAL A 63 1.52 -8.64 -6.59
CA VAL A 63 2.02 -9.00 -5.25
C VAL A 63 2.11 -10.50 -5.07
N SER A 64 1.08 -11.26 -5.50
CA SER A 64 1.07 -12.73 -5.41
C SER A 64 2.20 -13.39 -6.20
N ASN A 65 2.72 -12.73 -7.25
CA ASN A 65 3.82 -13.27 -8.05
C ASN A 65 5.17 -13.29 -7.30
N PHE A 66 5.36 -12.44 -6.28
CA PHE A 66 6.62 -12.37 -5.53
C PHE A 66 6.48 -12.63 -4.02
N ALA A 67 5.26 -12.53 -3.49
CA ALA A 67 4.97 -12.79 -2.08
C ALA A 67 4.20 -14.11 -1.91
N ALA A 68 4.41 -14.79 -0.78
CA ALA A 68 3.69 -16.02 -0.44
C ALA A 68 2.30 -15.72 0.17
N VAL A 69 1.48 -14.99 -0.57
CA VAL A 69 0.10 -14.64 -0.24
C VAL A 69 -0.73 -14.53 -1.51
N ASP A 70 -1.91 -15.13 -1.50
CA ASP A 70 -2.91 -15.03 -2.56
C ASP A 70 -4.02 -14.06 -2.16
N PHE A 71 -4.72 -13.51 -3.16
CA PHE A 71 -5.85 -12.61 -2.94
C PHE A 71 -7.10 -13.09 -3.65
N VAL A 72 -8.25 -12.97 -2.99
CA VAL A 72 -9.56 -13.29 -3.57
C VAL A 72 -10.52 -12.13 -3.35
N GLU A 73 -11.26 -11.77 -4.39
CA GLU A 73 -12.34 -10.80 -4.25
C GLU A 73 -13.51 -11.43 -3.48
N GLY A 74 -14.08 -10.68 -2.55
CA GLY A 74 -15.26 -11.08 -1.79
C GLY A 74 -16.11 -9.86 -1.38
N THR A 75 -17.09 -10.08 -0.52
CA THR A 75 -17.89 -8.97 0.01
C THR A 75 -17.11 -8.21 1.08
N VAL A 76 -17.48 -6.95 1.33
CA VAL A 76 -16.84 -6.11 2.36
C VAL A 76 -16.92 -6.76 3.75
N GLU A 77 -18.00 -7.47 4.05
CA GLU A 77 -18.20 -8.15 5.34
C GLU A 77 -17.25 -9.34 5.54
N GLN A 78 -16.74 -9.92 4.46
CA GLN A 78 -15.80 -11.04 4.46
C GLN A 78 -14.35 -10.60 4.29
N ALA A 79 -14.13 -9.36 3.82
CA ALA A 79 -12.84 -8.84 3.45
C ALA A 79 -11.95 -8.54 4.67
N GLN A 80 -10.68 -8.91 4.57
CA GLN A 80 -9.62 -8.42 5.45
C GLN A 80 -9.10 -7.07 4.94
N LEU A 81 -9.13 -6.87 3.62
CA LEU A 81 -8.63 -5.68 2.94
C LEU A 81 -9.79 -4.95 2.25
N ILE A 82 -10.30 -3.89 2.88
CA ILE A 82 -11.44 -3.13 2.36
C ILE A 82 -10.91 -1.91 1.59
N GLN A 83 -11.18 -1.84 0.29
CA GLN A 83 -10.77 -0.74 -0.56
C GLN A 83 -11.87 0.32 -0.62
N ARG A 84 -11.49 1.58 -0.48
CA ARG A 84 -12.36 2.74 -0.67
C ARG A 84 -11.65 3.80 -1.53
N LEU A 85 -12.43 4.63 -2.20
CA LEU A 85 -11.93 5.84 -2.85
C LEU A 85 -12.34 7.05 -1.99
N ASP A 86 -11.49 8.05 -1.89
CA ASP A 86 -11.80 9.30 -1.20
C ASP A 86 -11.65 10.50 -2.14
N VAL A 87 -12.18 11.66 -1.75
CA VAL A 87 -12.02 12.89 -2.52
C VAL A 87 -10.71 13.59 -2.12
N GLY A 88 -9.83 13.84 -3.09
CA GLY A 88 -8.60 14.61 -2.88
C GLY A 88 -7.35 13.88 -3.36
N GLY A 89 -6.19 14.25 -2.80
CA GLY A 89 -4.91 13.60 -3.09
C GLY A 89 -4.33 12.90 -1.86
N GLY A 90 -3.49 11.89 -2.09
CA GLY A 90 -2.88 11.08 -1.04
C GLY A 90 -3.66 9.78 -0.79
N GLY A 91 -3.33 9.11 0.30
CA GLY A 91 -3.98 7.87 0.71
C GLY A 91 -3.83 7.65 2.22
N GLU A 92 -4.55 6.65 2.71
CA GLU A 92 -4.37 6.14 4.06
C GLU A 92 -4.70 4.65 4.14
N SER A 93 -3.97 3.93 4.98
CA SER A 93 -4.26 2.53 5.24
C SER A 93 -3.94 2.17 6.69
N GLY A 94 -4.73 1.25 7.23
CA GLY A 94 -4.34 0.53 8.43
C GLY A 94 -3.21 -0.47 8.15
N THR A 95 -2.71 -1.09 9.23
CA THR A 95 -1.69 -2.13 9.19
C THR A 95 -2.14 -3.34 10.02
N PRO A 96 -1.71 -4.57 9.68
CA PRO A 96 -2.02 -5.76 10.48
C PRO A 96 -1.48 -5.60 11.90
N SER A 97 -2.35 -5.76 12.90
CA SER A 97 -1.99 -5.63 14.32
C SER A 97 -2.84 -6.56 15.20
N PRO A 98 -2.43 -6.85 16.45
CA PRO A 98 -3.15 -7.76 17.33
C PRO A 98 -4.63 -7.40 17.49
N GLY A 99 -5.51 -8.35 17.17
CA GLY A 99 -6.97 -8.18 17.27
C GLY A 99 -7.64 -7.51 16.07
N VAL A 100 -6.87 -6.99 15.10
CA VAL A 100 -7.41 -6.48 13.84
C VAL A 100 -7.80 -7.66 12.95
N THR A 101 -9.02 -7.60 12.40
CA THR A 101 -9.58 -8.63 11.53
C THR A 101 -9.89 -8.13 10.12
N SER A 102 -10.02 -6.82 9.96
CA SER A 102 -10.14 -6.11 8.70
C SER A 102 -9.57 -4.71 8.86
N LEU A 103 -9.09 -4.13 7.76
CA LEU A 103 -8.66 -2.74 7.67
C LEU A 103 -9.25 -2.09 6.42
N GLU A 104 -9.39 -0.77 6.44
CA GLU A 104 -9.74 0.00 5.25
C GLU A 104 -8.50 0.69 4.68
N THR A 105 -8.38 0.67 3.36
CA THR A 105 -7.34 1.32 2.55
C THR A 105 -8.03 2.31 1.60
N ALA A 106 -7.62 3.58 1.65
CA ALA A 106 -8.16 4.68 0.84
C ALA A 106 -7.10 5.26 -0.06
N VAL A 107 -7.52 5.64 -1.26
CA VAL A 107 -6.75 6.54 -2.10
C VAL A 107 -7.65 7.64 -2.63
N GLY A 108 -7.15 8.87 -2.60
CA GLY A 108 -7.83 10.05 -3.08
C GLY A 108 -7.90 10.11 -4.62
N ILE A 109 -9.06 10.50 -5.13
CA ILE A 109 -9.31 10.74 -6.56
C ILE A 109 -9.92 12.12 -6.82
N ASN A 110 -9.88 12.56 -8.08
CA ASN A 110 -10.62 13.74 -8.53
C ASN A 110 -12.13 13.40 -8.55
N PRO A 111 -12.98 14.16 -7.83
CA PRO A 111 -14.42 13.90 -7.77
C PRO A 111 -15.19 14.30 -9.03
N ASP A 112 -14.58 15.01 -9.98
CA ASP A 112 -15.29 15.49 -11.18
C ASP A 112 -15.77 14.35 -12.10
N SER A 113 -15.08 13.21 -12.08
CA SER A 113 -15.51 11.97 -12.74
C SER A 113 -14.73 10.78 -12.19
N VAL A 114 -15.42 9.85 -11.55
CA VAL A 114 -14.79 8.65 -10.98
C VAL A 114 -14.24 7.75 -12.08
N LYS A 115 -15.02 7.53 -13.16
CA LYS A 115 -14.51 6.88 -14.38
C LYS A 115 -13.30 7.62 -14.96
N GLY A 116 -13.35 8.95 -15.05
CA GLY A 116 -12.25 9.76 -15.59
C GLY A 116 -10.97 9.62 -14.77
N ALA A 117 -11.09 9.54 -13.45
CA ALA A 117 -9.96 9.25 -12.56
C ALA A 117 -9.37 7.85 -12.84
N ALA A 118 -10.21 6.83 -13.05
CA ALA A 118 -9.74 5.49 -13.43
C ALA A 118 -8.92 5.52 -14.73
N ASP A 119 -9.43 6.20 -15.76
CA ASP A 119 -8.77 6.35 -17.07
C ASP A 119 -7.38 7.02 -16.91
N VAL A 120 -7.23 7.98 -16.00
CA VAL A 120 -5.96 8.68 -15.74
C VAL A 120 -4.98 7.81 -14.95
N VAL A 121 -5.43 7.10 -13.91
CA VAL A 121 -4.57 6.20 -13.11
C VAL A 121 -3.96 5.11 -13.99
N ARG A 122 -4.73 4.60 -14.97
CA ARG A 122 -4.27 3.61 -15.95
C ARG A 122 -3.11 4.04 -16.84
N LEU A 123 -2.85 5.35 -16.96
CA LEU A 123 -1.68 5.85 -17.68
C LEU A 123 -0.37 5.70 -16.90
N GLY A 124 -0.41 5.17 -15.66
CA GLY A 124 0.75 4.90 -14.83
C GLY A 124 1.24 6.09 -14.01
N THR A 125 0.61 7.26 -14.13
CA THR A 125 1.02 8.50 -13.45
C THR A 125 0.67 8.52 -11.95
N TYR A 126 -0.15 7.59 -11.46
CA TYR A 126 -0.71 7.64 -10.10
C TYR A 126 -0.82 6.28 -9.38
N SER A 127 -0.37 5.17 -9.96
CA SER A 127 -0.46 3.86 -9.30
C SER A 127 0.42 3.73 -8.06
N GLU A 128 1.39 4.64 -7.87
CA GLU A 128 2.31 4.61 -6.73
C GLU A 128 1.58 4.67 -5.38
N THR A 129 0.64 5.61 -5.21
CA THR A 129 -0.11 5.75 -3.96
C THR A 129 -0.91 4.49 -3.65
N TRP A 130 -1.51 3.85 -4.65
CA TRP A 130 -2.19 2.56 -4.43
C TRP A 130 -1.24 1.48 -3.93
N ILE A 131 -0.05 1.36 -4.54
CA ILE A 131 0.95 0.38 -4.10
C ILE A 131 1.47 0.72 -2.69
N HIS A 132 1.66 2.00 -2.38
CA HIS A 132 2.05 2.48 -1.06
C HIS A 132 1.03 2.07 0.02
N GLU A 133 -0.25 2.43 -0.19
CA GLU A 133 -1.30 2.14 0.80
C GLU A 133 -1.59 0.63 0.89
N ILE A 134 -1.53 -0.10 -0.22
CA ILE A 134 -1.59 -1.57 -0.19
C ILE A 134 -0.37 -2.13 0.57
N GLY A 135 0.82 -1.54 0.43
CA GLY A 135 2.00 -1.91 1.22
C GLY A 135 1.74 -1.83 2.73
N HIS A 136 1.13 -0.73 3.19
CA HIS A 136 0.68 -0.61 4.58
C HIS A 136 -0.33 -1.68 4.98
N SER A 137 -1.33 -1.92 4.13
CA SER A 137 -2.35 -2.96 4.37
C SER A 137 -1.75 -4.36 4.54
N LEU A 138 -0.53 -4.60 4.02
CA LEU A 138 0.20 -5.85 4.11
C LEU A 138 1.25 -5.87 5.25
N GLY A 139 1.42 -4.76 5.98
CA GLY A 139 2.29 -4.65 7.16
C GLY A 139 3.64 -3.99 6.90
N LEU A 140 3.77 -3.20 5.84
CA LEU A 140 4.93 -2.35 5.62
C LEU A 140 4.73 -0.97 6.25
N GLY A 141 5.77 -0.38 6.82
CA GLY A 141 5.79 1.00 7.31
C GLY A 141 6.63 1.93 6.43
N HIS A 142 6.73 3.18 6.83
CA HIS A 142 7.61 4.12 6.17
C HIS A 142 9.06 3.95 6.65
N PRO A 143 10.06 4.26 5.80
CA PRO A 143 11.48 4.29 6.17
C PRO A 143 11.84 5.15 7.39
N HIS A 144 10.95 6.03 7.84
CA HIS A 144 11.16 6.99 8.92
C HIS A 144 10.40 6.69 10.23
N ASP A 145 9.52 5.69 10.27
CA ASP A 145 8.64 5.40 11.42
C ASP A 145 9.39 4.79 12.59
N GLY A 146 10.47 4.05 12.32
CA GLY A 146 11.47 3.67 13.31
C GLY A 146 11.04 2.60 14.33
N GLU A 147 9.85 2.00 14.18
CA GLU A 147 9.33 0.99 15.12
C GLU A 147 10.25 -0.23 15.27
N ASN A 148 10.97 -0.60 14.19
CA ASN A 148 12.00 -1.64 14.21
C ASN A 148 13.38 -1.12 13.75
N GLY A 149 13.57 0.19 13.84
CA GLY A 149 14.71 0.91 13.25
C GLY A 149 14.29 1.70 12.01
N LYS A 150 14.97 2.83 11.78
CA LYS A 150 14.78 3.65 10.58
C LYS A 150 15.76 3.20 9.50
N LEU A 151 15.44 3.49 8.24
CA LEU A 151 16.42 3.36 7.17
C LEU A 151 17.67 4.20 7.55
N PRO A 152 18.90 3.67 7.40
CA PRO A 152 20.10 4.43 7.74
C PRO A 152 20.11 5.81 7.09
N GLY A 153 20.40 6.84 7.88
CA GLY A 153 20.40 8.24 7.43
C GLY A 153 19.02 8.89 7.27
N VAL A 154 17.93 8.20 7.57
CA VAL A 154 16.57 8.76 7.55
C VAL A 154 16.10 9.05 8.97
N VAL A 155 15.83 10.32 9.27
CA VAL A 155 15.24 10.76 10.54
C VAL A 155 13.84 11.34 10.32
N LYS A 156 13.66 12.06 9.20
CA LYS A 156 12.44 12.73 8.76
C LYS A 156 12.01 12.18 7.39
N PRO A 157 10.73 12.36 7.00
CA PRO A 157 10.19 11.77 5.77
C PRO A 157 10.95 12.16 4.49
N GLY A 158 11.50 13.38 4.44
CA GLY A 158 12.22 13.91 3.28
C GLY A 158 13.73 13.67 3.27
N ASP A 159 14.28 12.94 4.24
CA ASP A 159 15.72 12.65 4.27
C ASP A 159 16.04 11.57 3.23
N PHE A 160 17.11 11.74 2.45
CA PHE A 160 17.43 10.82 1.35
C PHE A 160 18.04 9.48 1.83
N GLY A 161 18.42 9.40 3.11
CA GLY A 161 19.10 8.24 3.65
C GLY A 161 20.56 8.13 3.24
N THR A 162 21.29 7.26 3.93
CA THR A 162 22.67 6.91 3.58
C THR A 162 22.69 6.27 2.20
N GLY A 163 23.56 6.77 1.32
CA GLY A 163 23.65 6.29 -0.07
C GLY A 163 22.42 6.61 -0.91
N ASN A 164 21.59 7.59 -0.50
CA ASN A 164 20.40 8.00 -1.27
C ASN A 164 19.38 6.85 -1.46
N LEU A 165 19.24 5.98 -0.46
CA LEU A 165 18.38 4.78 -0.53
C LEU A 165 16.91 5.05 -0.19
N ASN A 166 16.56 6.18 0.45
CA ASN A 166 15.17 6.60 0.60
C ASN A 166 14.73 7.26 -0.72
N SER A 167 14.45 6.44 -1.72
CA SER A 167 14.00 6.87 -3.05
C SER A 167 12.91 5.93 -3.53
N GLN A 168 11.92 6.48 -4.25
CA GLN A 168 10.85 5.72 -4.88
C GLN A 168 11.33 4.67 -5.90
N ILE A 169 12.60 4.73 -6.33
CA ILE A 169 13.21 3.68 -7.14
C ILE A 169 13.42 2.39 -6.33
N TYR A 170 13.68 2.51 -5.03
CA TYR A 170 13.99 1.38 -4.14
C TYR A 170 12.81 0.96 -3.27
N THR A 171 11.96 1.91 -2.86
CA THR A 171 10.74 1.62 -2.12
C THR A 171 9.69 2.69 -2.36
N VAL A 172 8.47 2.29 -2.67
CA VAL A 172 7.32 3.21 -2.75
C VAL A 172 6.86 3.66 -1.37
N MET A 173 7.35 3.05 -0.28
CA MET A 173 6.97 3.42 1.09
C MET A 173 7.62 4.73 1.58
N GLY A 174 8.52 5.33 0.80
CA GLY A 174 9.13 6.63 1.12
C GLY A 174 8.25 7.81 0.69
N TYR A 175 8.50 9.00 1.25
CA TYR A 175 7.84 10.26 0.86
C TYR A 175 8.70 11.15 -0.04
N THR A 176 9.85 10.65 -0.45
CA THR A 176 10.79 11.29 -1.37
C THR A 176 10.44 10.93 -2.82
N PHE A 177 10.72 11.82 -3.76
CA PHE A 177 10.58 11.51 -5.19
C PHE A 177 11.64 10.51 -5.69
N ALA A 178 11.46 9.96 -6.89
CA ALA A 178 12.42 9.06 -7.52
C ALA A 178 13.77 9.74 -7.84
N PHE A 179 14.85 9.20 -7.28
CA PHE A 179 16.24 9.52 -7.63
C PHE A 179 17.17 8.31 -7.49
N TRP A 180 18.32 8.36 -8.16
CA TRP A 180 19.31 7.28 -8.06
C TRP A 180 20.07 7.33 -6.74
N GLY A 181 20.23 6.16 -6.14
CA GLY A 181 21.16 5.93 -5.05
C GLY A 181 22.62 6.14 -5.47
N GLU A 182 23.49 6.32 -4.49
CA GLU A 182 24.93 6.35 -4.73
C GLU A 182 25.43 4.93 -5.06
N ASP A 183 25.65 4.67 -6.35
CA ASP A 183 26.22 3.40 -6.87
C ASP A 183 27.76 3.46 -6.98
N ASN A 184 28.38 4.48 -6.38
CA ASN A 184 29.83 4.60 -6.38
C ASN A 184 30.39 4.01 -5.07
N PRO A 185 31.07 2.84 -5.12
CA PRO A 185 31.61 2.20 -3.92
C PRO A 185 32.84 2.93 -3.32
N PHE A 186 33.23 4.08 -3.88
CA PHE A 186 34.40 4.87 -3.46
C PHE A 186 34.06 6.25 -2.86
N THR A 187 32.78 6.51 -2.61
CA THR A 187 32.22 7.69 -1.94
C THR A 187 31.35 7.23 -0.78
#